data_AF-A0A176RY90-F1
#
_entry.id   AF-A0A176RY90-F1
#
_cell.length_a   1.000
_cell.length_b   1.000
_cell.length_c   1.000
_cell.angle_alpha   90.00
_cell.angle_beta   90.00
_cell.angle_gamma   90.00
#
_symmetry.space_group_name_H-M   'P 1'
#
loop_
_entity.id
_entity.type
_entity.pdbx_description
1 polymer ?
#
loop_
_entity_poly.entity_id
_entity_poly.type
_entity_poly.pdbx_seq_one_letter_code
_entity_poly.pdbx_strand_id
1 'polypeptide(L)'
;DKDLTTADGVVDAVNYEISYRRSEMSDTWNEYLQLTLQKVNERYAKSLLLHLSKHADRYWTPKELKGELQIDLSIDKIQQRLVQLSEGDLIDRGVSDIQFKGLSDGTLNLILRNRFEEEIAGFVPDLKQEFHKQVDSLTMENRKLRGLLNNLSGKLAEHQLASAFRSRKRFALSLFFPDVTDTTRLSITQV
;
A
#
# COMPACT_ATOMS: atom_id res chain seq x y z
N ASP A 1 8.90 -21.58 8.26
CA ASP A 1 9.25 -20.31 7.58
C ASP A 1 8.23 -19.94 6.53
N LYS A 2 7.95 -18.64 6.38
CA LYS A 2 7.07 -18.09 5.35
C LYS A 2 7.87 -18.00 4.05
N ASP A 3 7.37 -18.57 2.96
CA ASP A 3 7.95 -18.37 1.63
C ASP A 3 7.50 -17.00 1.10
N LEU A 4 8.43 -16.06 0.95
CA LEU A 4 8.16 -14.73 0.40
C LEU A 4 8.71 -14.56 -1.02
N THR A 5 9.14 -15.66 -1.65
CA THR A 5 9.72 -15.65 -3.00
C THR A 5 8.69 -15.86 -4.11
N THR A 6 7.48 -16.29 -3.74
CA THR A 6 6.36 -16.56 -4.65
C THR A 6 5.17 -15.65 -4.34
N ALA A 7 4.33 -15.38 -5.35
CA ALA A 7 3.10 -14.60 -5.16
C ALA A 7 2.19 -15.27 -4.13
N ASP A 8 1.97 -16.58 -4.27
CA ASP A 8 1.14 -17.37 -3.35
C ASP A 8 1.69 -17.32 -1.92
N GLY A 9 3.01 -17.49 -1.75
CA GLY A 9 3.64 -17.42 -0.45
C GLY A 9 3.48 -16.06 0.24
N VAL A 10 3.59 -14.95 -0.51
CA VAL A 10 3.32 -13.61 0.01
C VAL A 10 1.84 -13.44 0.38
N VAL A 11 0.92 -13.84 -0.49
CA VAL A 11 -0.52 -13.74 -0.26
C VAL A 11 -0.93 -14.53 0.98
N ASP A 12 -0.45 -15.76 1.11
CA ASP A 12 -0.74 -16.62 2.25
C ASP A 12 -0.14 -16.08 3.55
N ALA A 13 1.09 -15.57 3.51
CA ALA A 13 1.73 -14.95 4.67
C ALA A 13 0.96 -13.73 5.18
N VAL A 14 0.55 -12.82 4.29
CA VAL A 14 -0.21 -11.62 4.64
C VAL A 14 -1.61 -12.01 5.14
N ASN A 15 -2.30 -12.92 4.43
CA ASN A 15 -3.61 -13.39 4.86
C ASN A 15 -3.56 -14.06 6.23
N TYR A 16 -2.52 -14.85 6.54
CA TYR A 16 -2.30 -15.41 7.86
C TYR A 16 -2.17 -14.32 8.94
N GLU A 17 -1.36 -13.28 8.68
CA GLU A 17 -1.18 -12.17 9.62
C GLU A 17 -2.49 -11.43 9.93
N ILE A 18 -3.45 -11.41 9.01
CA ILE A 18 -4.73 -10.71 9.18
C ILE A 18 -5.82 -11.61 9.77
N SER A 19 -5.90 -12.87 9.33
CA SER A 19 -7.00 -13.78 9.63
C SER A 19 -6.80 -14.62 10.89
N TYR A 20 -5.56 -14.97 11.21
CA TYR A 20 -5.26 -15.76 12.40
C TYR A 20 -5.15 -14.88 13.63
N ARG A 21 -6.06 -15.06 14.60
CA ARG A 21 -6.17 -14.18 15.77
C ARG A 21 -4.92 -14.08 16.64
N ARG A 22 -4.01 -15.05 16.58
CA ARG A 22 -2.75 -15.06 17.36
C ARG A 22 -1.53 -14.79 16.48
N SER A 23 -1.72 -14.31 15.26
CA SER A 23 -0.62 -13.72 14.51
C SER A 23 -0.18 -12.43 15.20
N GLU A 24 1.06 -12.02 14.95
CA GLU A 24 1.61 -10.81 15.58
C GLU A 24 0.77 -9.59 15.21
N MET A 25 0.49 -9.41 13.90
CA MET A 25 -0.26 -8.27 13.41
C MET A 25 -1.72 -8.25 13.90
N SER A 26 -2.41 -9.39 13.87
CA SER A 26 -3.81 -9.45 14.33
C SER A 26 -3.91 -9.25 15.83
N ASP A 27 -2.94 -9.73 16.61
CA ASP A 27 -2.97 -9.62 18.07
C ASP A 27 -2.66 -8.19 18.50
N THR A 28 -1.61 -7.57 17.92
CA THR A 28 -1.30 -6.15 18.16
C THR A 28 -2.51 -5.27 17.90
N TRP A 29 -3.11 -5.33 16.71
CA TRP A 29 -4.31 -4.52 16.42
C TRP A 29 -5.50 -4.89 17.31
N ASN A 30 -5.62 -6.14 17.74
CA ASN A 30 -6.68 -6.54 18.65
C ASN A 30 -6.54 -5.85 20.02
N GLU A 31 -5.34 -5.63 20.54
CA GLU A 31 -5.13 -4.89 21.79
C GLU A 31 -5.66 -3.45 21.70
N TYR A 32 -5.26 -2.70 20.68
CA TYR A 32 -5.74 -1.32 20.46
C TYR A 32 -7.26 -1.28 20.26
N LEU A 33 -7.80 -2.23 19.48
CA LEU A 33 -9.25 -2.32 19.24
C LEU A 33 -10.01 -2.62 20.54
N GLN A 34 -9.55 -3.55 21.37
CA GLN A 34 -10.22 -3.89 22.63
C GLN A 34 -10.20 -2.71 23.60
N LEU A 35 -9.03 -2.08 23.80
CA LEU A 35 -8.87 -0.95 24.71
C LEU A 35 -9.74 0.24 24.33
N THR A 36 -9.93 0.46 23.04
CA THR A 36 -10.66 1.63 22.53
C THR A 36 -12.15 1.34 22.36
N LEU A 37 -12.53 0.21 21.74
CA LEU A 37 -13.93 -0.12 21.49
C LEU A 37 -14.71 -0.42 22.78
N GLN A 38 -14.08 -0.95 23.82
CA GLN A 38 -14.75 -1.10 25.13
C GLN A 38 -15.15 0.25 25.74
N LYS A 39 -14.38 1.31 25.47
CA LYS A 39 -14.69 2.68 25.94
C LYS A 39 -15.74 3.36 25.05
N VAL A 40 -15.76 3.03 23.76
CA VAL A 40 -16.64 3.63 22.75
C VAL A 40 -17.85 2.71 22.52
N ASN A 41 -18.97 2.97 23.21
CA ASN A 41 -20.23 2.20 23.09
C ASN A 41 -20.50 1.67 21.66
N GLU A 42 -20.54 0.33 21.55
CA GLU A 42 -20.14 -0.45 20.37
C GLU A 42 -20.94 -0.22 19.09
N ARG A 43 -22.23 0.13 19.18
CA ARG A 43 -23.17 0.00 18.05
C ARG A 43 -22.72 0.66 16.74
N TYR A 44 -22.03 1.81 16.81
CA TYR A 44 -21.59 2.55 15.62
C TYR A 44 -20.07 2.70 15.51
N ALA A 45 -19.31 2.27 16.53
CA ALA A 45 -17.87 2.47 16.57
C ALA A 45 -17.17 1.65 15.46
N LYS A 46 -17.58 0.39 15.29
CA LYS A 46 -17.08 -0.49 14.23
C LYS A 46 -17.38 0.06 12.83
N SER A 47 -18.59 0.55 12.61
CA SER A 47 -18.99 1.12 11.31
C SER A 47 -18.23 2.41 10.98
N LEU A 48 -18.03 3.29 11.96
CA LEU A 48 -17.21 4.49 11.81
C LEU A 48 -15.76 4.13 11.45
N LEU A 49 -15.15 3.20 12.19
CA LEU A 49 -13.78 2.74 11.93
C LEU A 49 -13.64 2.09 10.55
N LEU A 50 -14.54 1.16 10.22
CA LEU A 50 -14.51 0.48 8.93
C LEU A 50 -14.67 1.48 7.77
N HIS A 51 -15.56 2.46 7.90
CA HIS A 51 -15.74 3.49 6.90
C HIS A 51 -14.51 4.40 6.74
N LEU A 52 -13.99 4.93 7.85
CA LEU A 52 -12.83 5.81 7.83
C LEU A 52 -11.58 5.11 7.30
N SER A 53 -11.38 3.84 7.64
CA SER A 53 -10.25 3.05 7.16
C SER A 53 -10.33 2.69 5.67
N LYS A 54 -11.55 2.48 5.13
CA LYS A 54 -11.77 2.31 3.69
C LYS A 54 -11.58 3.59 2.89
N HIS A 55 -11.87 4.74 3.49
CA HIS A 55 -11.80 6.06 2.87
C HIS A 55 -10.72 6.94 3.51
N ALA A 56 -9.55 6.34 3.73
CA ALA A 56 -8.39 6.97 4.35
C ALA A 56 -7.69 7.98 3.43
N ASP A 57 -8.16 8.20 2.21
CA ASP A 57 -7.61 9.19 1.28
C ASP A 57 -8.01 10.64 1.63
N ARG A 58 -9.04 10.83 2.46
CA ARG A 58 -9.55 12.16 2.83
C ARG A 58 -9.98 12.27 4.29
N TYR A 59 -10.21 13.51 4.72
CA TYR A 59 -10.86 13.80 5.99
C TYR A 59 -12.38 13.79 5.88
N TRP A 60 -13.01 13.43 6.99
CA TRP A 60 -14.43 13.36 7.21
C TRP A 60 -14.80 14.17 8.44
N THR A 61 -15.97 14.81 8.38
CA THR A 61 -16.59 15.50 9.50
C THR A 61 -17.69 14.65 10.14
N PRO A 62 -18.03 14.87 11.42
CA PRO A 62 -19.14 14.17 12.06
C PRO A 62 -20.47 14.33 11.31
N LYS A 63 -20.67 15.49 10.65
CA LYS A 63 -21.87 15.77 9.85
C LYS A 63 -21.93 14.90 8.60
N GLU A 64 -20.83 14.76 7.87
CA GLU A 64 -20.74 13.87 6.70
C GLU A 64 -20.98 12.42 7.12
N LEU A 65 -20.28 11.95 8.17
CA LEU A 65 -20.39 10.58 8.66
C LEU A 65 -21.80 10.24 9.13
N LYS A 66 -22.50 11.18 9.78
CA LYS A 66 -23.90 10.99 10.16
C LYS A 66 -24.80 10.70 8.96
N GLY A 67 -24.62 11.46 7.89
CA GLY A 67 -25.41 11.31 6.66
C GLY A 67 -25.07 10.02 5.92
N GLU A 68 -23.78 9.77 5.73
CA GLU A 68 -23.27 8.63 4.97
C GLU A 68 -23.62 7.29 5.62
N LEU A 69 -23.44 7.19 6.94
CA LEU A 69 -23.67 5.95 7.70
C LEU A 69 -25.06 5.88 8.32
N GLN A 70 -25.93 6.86 8.05
CA GLN A 70 -27.29 6.97 8.61
C GLN A 70 -27.31 6.79 10.15
N ILE A 71 -26.32 7.36 10.84
CA ILE A 71 -26.13 7.16 12.28
C ILE A 71 -27.20 7.94 13.05
N ASP A 72 -27.96 7.21 13.87
CA ASP A 72 -28.94 7.81 14.79
C ASP A 72 -28.28 8.28 16.10
N LEU A 73 -27.38 9.27 15.98
CA LEU A 73 -26.74 9.99 17.09
C LEU A 73 -26.66 11.48 16.78
N SER A 74 -26.60 12.32 17.81
CA SER A 74 -26.28 13.74 17.60
C SER A 74 -24.86 13.91 17.06
N ILE A 75 -24.62 15.01 16.36
CA ILE A 75 -23.29 15.39 15.84
C ILE A 75 -22.25 15.41 16.96
N ASP A 76 -22.59 15.95 18.13
CA ASP A 76 -21.70 16.01 19.30
C ASP A 76 -21.33 14.61 19.82
N LYS A 77 -22.25 13.66 19.76
CA LYS A 77 -21.98 12.27 20.16
C LYS A 77 -21.09 11.55 19.15
N ILE A 78 -21.23 11.85 17.86
CA ILE A 78 -20.33 11.32 16.83
C ILE A 78 -18.93 11.91 17.02
N GLN A 79 -18.84 13.23 17.23
CA GLN A 79 -17.59 13.93 17.55
C GLN A 79 -16.87 13.31 18.76
N GLN A 80 -17.58 13.12 19.88
CA GLN A 80 -16.99 12.49 21.08
C GLN A 80 -16.41 11.11 20.79
N ARG A 81 -17.08 10.30 19.97
CA ARG A 81 -16.59 8.96 19.59
C ARG A 81 -15.36 9.05 18.70
N LEU A 82 -15.34 9.95 17.73
CA LEU A 82 -14.19 10.15 16.85
C LEU A 82 -12.96 10.62 17.63
N VAL A 83 -13.16 11.51 18.62
CA VAL A 83 -12.11 11.93 19.56
C VAL A 83 -11.53 10.72 20.30
N GLN A 84 -12.38 9.85 20.85
CA GLN A 84 -11.94 8.63 21.56
C GLN A 84 -11.23 7.62 20.65
N LEU A 85 -11.70 7.45 19.42
CA LEU A 85 -11.05 6.59 18.43
C LEU A 85 -9.66 7.10 18.07
N SER A 86 -9.50 8.43 17.96
CA SER A 86 -8.21 9.06 17.73
C SER A 86 -7.28 8.95 18.93
N GLU A 87 -7.78 9.08 20.15
CA GLU A 87 -6.98 8.90 21.37
C GLU A 87 -6.54 7.44 21.59
N GLY A 88 -7.22 6.50 20.94
CA GLY A 88 -6.84 5.08 20.89
C GLY A 88 -5.93 4.71 19.73
N ASP A 89 -5.38 5.70 19.02
CA ASP A 89 -4.50 5.51 17.85
C ASP A 89 -5.14 4.72 16.70
N LEU A 90 -6.48 4.76 16.57
CA LEU A 90 -7.20 4.04 15.51
C LEU A 90 -7.51 4.92 14.28
N ILE A 91 -7.46 6.25 14.42
CA ILE A 91 -7.72 7.23 13.37
C ILE A 91 -6.90 8.51 13.58
N ASP A 92 -6.68 9.26 12.52
CA ASP A 92 -5.97 10.55 12.53
C ASP A 92 -6.92 11.75 12.67
N ARG A 93 -6.41 12.85 13.24
CA ARG A 93 -7.08 14.16 13.24
C ARG A 93 -6.46 15.10 12.22
N GLY A 94 -7.30 15.96 11.65
CA GLY A 94 -6.88 17.02 10.74
C GLY A 94 -6.50 18.31 11.45
N VAL A 95 -6.46 19.39 10.67
CA VAL A 95 -6.08 20.74 11.16
C VAL A 95 -7.19 21.34 12.03
N SER A 96 -8.45 21.06 11.71
CA SER A 96 -9.58 21.47 12.53
C SER A 96 -10.09 20.33 13.43
N ASP A 97 -10.65 20.69 14.57
CA ASP A 97 -11.13 19.72 15.58
C ASP A 97 -12.22 18.78 15.07
N ILE A 98 -12.85 19.08 13.93
CA ILE A 98 -13.92 18.29 13.33
C ILE A 98 -13.46 17.41 12.17
N GLN A 99 -12.16 17.39 11.85
CA GLN A 99 -11.61 16.60 10.75
C GLN A 99 -10.99 15.31 11.26
N PHE A 100 -11.47 14.18 10.73
CA PHE A 100 -10.98 12.84 11.08
C PHE A 100 -10.74 12.01 9.83
N LYS A 101 -9.74 11.12 9.86
CA LYS A 101 -9.39 10.27 8.71
C LYS A 101 -8.88 8.91 9.21
N GLY A 102 -9.09 7.84 8.45
CA GLY A 102 -8.47 6.54 8.78
C GLY A 102 -6.95 6.55 8.62
N LEU A 103 -6.26 5.66 9.33
CA LEU A 103 -4.80 5.54 9.25
C LEU A 103 -4.33 5.26 7.81
N SER A 104 -3.17 5.83 7.47
CA SER A 104 -2.65 5.79 6.09
C SER A 104 -1.89 4.50 5.74
N ASP A 105 -1.51 3.68 6.72
CA ASP A 105 -0.70 2.47 6.50
C ASP A 105 -1.52 1.28 5.95
N GLY A 106 -2.85 1.36 6.00
CA GLY A 106 -3.79 0.36 5.47
C GLY A 106 -3.86 -0.95 6.27
N THR A 107 -3.01 -1.15 7.28
CA THR A 107 -2.93 -2.41 8.04
C THR A 107 -4.19 -2.63 8.88
N LEU A 108 -4.61 -1.58 9.59
CA LEU A 108 -5.84 -1.59 10.37
C LEU A 108 -7.07 -1.82 9.48
N ASN A 109 -7.11 -1.24 8.27
CA ASN A 109 -8.21 -1.47 7.33
C ASN A 109 -8.38 -2.97 7.02
N LEU A 110 -7.28 -3.68 6.77
CA LEU A 110 -7.32 -5.12 6.49
C LEU A 110 -7.85 -5.92 7.68
N ILE A 111 -7.41 -5.58 8.91
CA ILE A 111 -7.91 -6.19 10.15
C ILE A 111 -9.41 -5.92 10.34
N LEU A 112 -9.85 -4.67 10.16
CA LEU A 112 -11.24 -4.27 10.33
C LEU A 112 -12.15 -4.95 9.31
N ARG A 113 -11.71 -5.03 8.05
CA ARG A 113 -12.43 -5.73 6.99
C ARG A 113 -12.60 -7.20 7.32
N ASN A 114 -11.51 -7.89 7.66
CA ASN A 114 -11.56 -9.29 8.05
C ASN A 114 -12.47 -9.55 9.28
N ARG A 115 -12.56 -8.61 10.23
CA ARG A 115 -13.29 -8.81 11.49
C ARG A 115 -14.73 -8.33 11.50
N PHE A 116 -15.04 -7.26 10.78
CA PHE A 116 -16.31 -6.53 10.92
C PHE A 116 -17.08 -6.37 9.62
N GLU A 117 -16.48 -6.64 8.45
CA GLU A 117 -17.17 -6.46 7.17
C GLU A 117 -18.33 -7.44 7.02
N GLU A 118 -18.19 -8.69 7.50
CA GLU A 118 -19.29 -9.65 7.52
C GLU A 118 -20.41 -9.19 8.47
N GLU A 119 -20.08 -8.72 9.67
CA GLU A 119 -21.05 -8.20 10.65
C GLU A 119 -21.83 -6.99 10.11
N ILE A 120 -21.14 -6.08 9.41
CA ILE A 120 -21.70 -4.78 9.00
C ILE A 120 -22.37 -4.85 7.62
N ALA A 121 -21.77 -5.54 6.66
CA ALA A 121 -22.20 -5.58 5.26
C ALA A 121 -22.79 -6.93 4.84
N GLY A 122 -22.71 -7.97 5.66
CA GLY A 122 -23.33 -9.27 5.40
C GLY A 122 -22.57 -10.16 4.41
N PHE A 123 -21.30 -9.85 4.12
CA PHE A 123 -20.45 -10.69 3.27
C PHE A 123 -19.03 -10.84 3.83
N VAL A 124 -18.43 -12.00 3.59
CA VAL A 124 -17.03 -12.26 3.95
C VAL A 124 -16.12 -11.71 2.84
N PRO A 125 -15.16 -10.83 3.15
CA PRO A 125 -14.24 -10.31 2.15
C PRO A 125 -13.23 -11.39 1.70
N ASP A 126 -13.02 -11.52 0.39
CA ASP A 126 -11.99 -12.38 -0.18
C ASP A 126 -10.66 -11.62 -0.33
N LEU A 127 -9.99 -11.43 0.80
CA LEU A 127 -8.72 -10.70 0.84
C LEU A 127 -7.61 -11.39 0.04
N LYS A 128 -7.62 -12.73 -0.04
CA LYS A 128 -6.64 -13.47 -0.85
C LYS A 128 -6.78 -13.12 -2.33
N GLN A 129 -8.00 -13.16 -2.86
CA GLN A 129 -8.22 -12.78 -4.25
C GLN A 129 -7.82 -11.32 -4.51
N GLU A 130 -8.11 -10.40 -3.58
CA GLU A 130 -7.68 -9.01 -3.69
C GLU A 130 -6.15 -8.87 -3.72
N PHE A 131 -5.44 -9.59 -2.85
CA PHE A 131 -3.98 -9.58 -2.84
C PHE A 131 -3.40 -10.17 -4.12
N HIS A 132 -3.95 -11.26 -4.65
CA HIS A 132 -3.53 -11.79 -5.96
C HIS A 132 -3.66 -10.73 -7.05
N LYS A 133 -4.82 -10.06 -7.15
CA LYS A 133 -5.03 -8.99 -8.13
C LYS A 133 -4.00 -7.86 -7.98
N GLN A 134 -3.66 -7.47 -6.75
CA GLN A 134 -2.65 -6.44 -6.49
C GLN A 134 -1.25 -6.91 -6.90
N VAL A 135 -0.86 -8.13 -6.52
CA VAL A 135 0.44 -8.72 -6.89
C VAL A 135 0.56 -8.84 -8.42
N ASP A 136 -0.48 -9.26 -9.11
CA ASP A 136 -0.51 -9.35 -10.57
C ASP A 136 -0.35 -7.97 -11.23
N SER A 137 -1.10 -6.97 -10.74
CA SER A 137 -1.01 -5.60 -11.23
C SER A 137 0.40 -5.03 -11.06
N LEU A 138 0.97 -5.15 -9.85
CA LEU A 138 2.33 -4.69 -9.54
C LEU A 138 3.38 -5.43 -10.37
N THR A 139 3.20 -6.73 -10.59
CA THR A 139 4.09 -7.54 -11.43
C THR A 139 4.06 -7.07 -12.88
N MET A 140 2.87 -6.79 -13.41
CA MET A 140 2.71 -6.26 -14.76
C MET A 140 3.36 -4.88 -14.91
N GLU A 141 3.13 -3.98 -13.95
CA GLU A 141 3.74 -2.65 -13.94
C GLU A 141 5.26 -2.72 -13.85
N ASN A 142 5.80 -3.57 -12.98
CA ASN A 142 7.24 -3.77 -12.85
C ASN A 142 7.87 -4.25 -14.16
N ARG A 143 7.24 -5.21 -14.85
CA ARG A 143 7.67 -5.68 -16.17
C ARG A 143 7.68 -4.54 -17.19
N LYS A 144 6.65 -3.71 -17.22
CA LYS A 144 6.57 -2.54 -18.10
C LYS A 144 7.69 -1.54 -17.82
N LEU A 145 7.91 -1.19 -16.55
CA LEU A 145 8.96 -0.25 -16.14
C LEU A 145 10.35 -0.78 -16.48
N ARG A 146 10.62 -2.08 -16.26
CA ARG A 146 11.87 -2.72 -16.69
C ARG A 146 12.07 -2.65 -18.21
N GLY A 147 11.01 -2.88 -18.99
CA GLY A 147 11.06 -2.73 -20.45
C GLY A 147 11.41 -1.30 -20.88
N LEU A 148 10.80 -0.30 -20.26
CA LEU A 148 11.10 1.11 -20.51
C LEU A 148 12.54 1.48 -20.12
N LEU A 149 12.99 1.02 -18.95
CA LEU A 149 14.35 1.21 -18.48
C LEU A 149 15.37 0.63 -19.47
N ASN A 150 15.15 -0.61 -19.92
CA ASN A 150 16.03 -1.26 -20.89
C ASN A 150 16.08 -0.49 -22.22
N ASN A 151 14.94 0.02 -22.70
CA ASN A 151 14.89 0.84 -23.91
C ASN A 151 15.70 2.14 -23.77
N LEU A 152 15.54 2.84 -22.64
CA LEU A 152 16.26 4.07 -22.36
C LEU A 152 17.76 3.83 -22.21
N SER A 153 18.16 2.78 -21.48
CA SER A 153 19.56 2.36 -21.35
C SER A 153 20.18 2.06 -22.71
N GLY A 154 19.46 1.37 -23.61
CA GLY A 154 19.91 1.11 -24.98
C GLY A 154 20.16 2.40 -25.77
N LYS A 155 19.19 3.31 -25.78
CA LYS A 155 19.33 4.62 -26.46
C LYS A 155 20.47 5.46 -25.91
N LEU A 156 20.67 5.44 -24.59
CA LEU A 156 21.78 6.14 -23.95
C LEU A 156 23.12 5.55 -24.39
N ALA A 157 23.25 4.22 -24.40
CA ALA A 157 24.45 3.53 -24.84
C ALA A 157 24.77 3.83 -26.32
N GLU A 158 23.76 3.81 -27.20
CA GLU A 158 23.92 4.21 -28.60
C GLU A 158 24.39 5.66 -28.75
N HIS A 159 23.79 6.59 -28.00
CA HIS A 159 24.17 8.00 -28.03
C HIS A 159 25.60 8.21 -27.54
N GLN A 160 25.99 7.55 -26.44
CA GLN A 160 27.35 7.60 -25.91
C GLN A 160 28.37 7.01 -26.89
N LEU A 161 28.04 5.87 -27.51
CA LEU A 161 28.86 5.22 -28.52
C LEU A 161 29.04 6.13 -29.76
N ALA A 162 27.95 6.69 -30.29
CA ALA A 162 28.00 7.63 -31.42
C ALA A 162 28.82 8.89 -31.09
N SER A 163 28.67 9.42 -29.87
CA SER A 163 29.49 10.54 -29.38
C SER A 163 30.97 10.17 -29.29
N ALA A 164 31.30 8.96 -28.83
CA ALA A 164 32.67 8.46 -28.78
C ALA A 164 33.28 8.28 -30.17
N PHE A 165 32.53 7.74 -31.13
CA PHE A 165 32.95 7.69 -32.54
C PHE A 165 33.26 9.08 -33.10
N ARG A 166 32.45 10.11 -32.79
CA ARG A 166 32.67 11.48 -33.29
C ARG A 166 33.84 12.20 -32.61
N SER A 167 34.07 11.94 -31.33
CA SER A 167 35.01 12.73 -30.50
C SER A 167 36.37 12.05 -30.25
N ARG A 168 36.48 10.72 -30.44
CA ARG A 168 37.67 9.94 -30.08
C ARG A 168 38.19 9.12 -31.26
N LYS A 169 39.51 9.13 -31.48
CA LYS A 169 40.19 8.29 -32.50
C LYS A 169 40.21 6.80 -32.16
N ARG A 170 40.13 6.46 -30.87
CA ARG A 170 40.17 5.10 -30.33
C ARG A 170 39.31 4.97 -29.08
N PHE A 171 38.50 3.91 -28.98
CA PHE A 171 37.75 3.57 -27.77
C PHE A 171 37.45 2.05 -27.73
N ALA A 172 37.19 1.50 -26.55
CA ALA A 172 36.77 0.10 -26.38
C ALA A 172 35.26 0.01 -26.12
N LEU A 173 34.61 -1.06 -26.58
CA LEU A 173 33.17 -1.26 -26.40
C LEU A 173 32.79 -1.59 -24.95
N SER A 174 33.69 -2.24 -24.20
CA SER A 174 33.53 -2.50 -22.76
C SER A 174 33.33 -1.25 -21.90
N LEU A 175 33.64 -0.05 -22.41
CA LEU A 175 33.36 1.22 -21.73
C LEU A 175 31.87 1.62 -21.74
N PHE A 176 31.07 1.02 -22.63
CA PHE A 176 29.66 1.36 -22.84
C PHE A 176 28.72 0.20 -22.54
N PHE A 177 29.23 -1.04 -22.56
CA PHE A 177 28.45 -2.25 -22.39
C PHE A 177 29.04 -3.10 -21.24
N PRO A 178 28.32 -3.27 -20.11
CA PRO A 178 28.84 -3.97 -18.93
C PRO A 178 29.19 -5.44 -19.18
N ASP A 179 28.47 -6.09 -20.11
CA ASP A 179 28.62 -7.51 -20.41
C ASP A 179 29.68 -7.79 -21.50
N VAL A 180 30.35 -6.76 -22.01
CA VAL A 180 31.40 -6.91 -23.03
C VAL A 180 32.76 -6.96 -22.36
N THR A 181 33.39 -8.14 -22.38
CA THR A 181 34.75 -8.35 -21.86
C THR A 181 35.85 -7.94 -22.85
N ASP A 182 35.49 -7.68 -24.11
CA ASP A 182 36.42 -7.25 -25.13
C ASP A 182 36.91 -5.81 -24.85
N THR A 183 38.22 -5.67 -24.67
CA THR A 183 38.90 -4.40 -24.39
C THR A 183 39.64 -3.85 -25.60
N THR A 184 39.48 -4.49 -26.77
CA THR A 184 40.10 -4.06 -28.03
C THR A 184 39.65 -2.65 -28.38
N ARG A 185 40.63 -1.78 -28.67
CA ARG A 185 40.35 -0.39 -29.03
C ARG A 185 40.06 -0.28 -30.52
N LEU A 186 38.82 0.03 -30.86
CA LEU A 186 38.37 0.27 -32.24
C LEU A 186 38.90 1.63 -32.73
N SER A 187 39.24 1.72 -34.02
CA SER A 187 39.68 2.98 -34.65
C SER A 187 38.97 3.18 -35.98
N ILE A 188 38.37 4.36 -36.20
CA ILE A 188 37.65 4.69 -37.44
C ILE A 188 38.57 4.72 -38.68
N THR A 189 39.88 4.91 -38.48
CA THR A 189 40.86 5.01 -39.58
C THR A 189 41.35 3.64 -40.11
N GLN A 190 40.84 2.52 -39.57
CA GLN A 190 41.22 1.16 -39.98
C GLN A 190 40.04 0.32 -40.51
N VAL A 191 38.95 0.98 -40.93
CA VAL A 191 37.84 0.34 -41.66
C VAL A 191 38.09 0.43 -43.15
#